data_AF-A0A838TC08-F1
#
_entry.id   AF-A0A838TC08-F1
#
_cell.length_a   1.000
_cell.length_b   1.000
_cell.length_c   1.000
_cell.angle_alpha   90.00
_cell.angle_beta   90.00
_cell.angle_gamma   90.00
#
_symmetry.space_group_name_H-M   'P 1'
#
loop_
_entity.id
_entity.type
_entity.pdbx_description
1 polymer ?
#
loop_
_entity_poly.entity_id
_entity_poly.type
_entity_poly.pdbx_seq_one_letter_code
_entity_poly.pdbx_strand_id
1 'polypeptide(L)'
;MEHEVAVGHYVIMPDHIHLFIYLPVTEVTLERWIRMLRTVLGKELLRLGAQKPHWQEGFFDHVLRSSESYSEKWEYVRLNRAPLCEKPEGLDVSK
;
A
#
# COMPACT_ATOMS: atom_id res chain seq x y z
N MET A 1 8.29 25.14 -3.93
CA MET A 1 6.99 24.48 -3.67
C MET A 1 7.24 23.00 -3.83
N GLU A 2 7.64 22.35 -2.74
CA GLU A 2 7.90 20.92 -2.72
C GLU A 2 6.56 20.23 -2.51
N HIS A 3 6.07 19.53 -3.53
CA HIS A 3 4.97 18.59 -3.37
C HIS A 3 5.53 17.35 -2.68
N GLU A 4 5.76 17.44 -1.37
CA GLU A 4 6.43 16.43 -0.55
C GLU A 4 5.50 15.25 -0.25
N VAL A 5 5.06 14.54 -1.30
CA VAL A 5 4.52 13.19 -1.11
C VAL A 5 5.70 12.28 -0.82
N ALA A 6 5.74 11.72 0.39
CA ALA A 6 6.79 10.79 0.79
C ALA A 6 6.24 9.36 0.82
N VAL A 7 7.03 8.42 0.32
CA VAL A 7 6.77 6.99 0.44
C VAL A 7 7.75 6.44 1.49
N GLY A 8 7.20 5.87 2.55
CA GLY A 8 7.95 5.21 3.60
C GLY A 8 8.22 3.74 3.26
N HIS A 9 7.94 2.84 4.21
CA HIS A 9 8.11 1.42 3.99
C HIS A 9 7.12 0.88 2.94
N TYR A 10 7.56 -0.13 2.19
CA TYR A 10 6.75 -0.77 1.18
C TYR A 10 7.03 -2.27 1.11
N VAL A 11 6.05 -3.02 0.64
CA VAL A 11 6.16 -4.45 0.30
C VAL A 11 5.52 -4.67 -1.06
N ILE A 12 6.24 -5.37 -1.94
CA ILE A 12 5.74 -5.81 -3.23
C ILE A 12 5.63 -7.33 -3.17
N MET A 13 4.39 -7.83 -3.26
CA MET A 13 4.08 -9.24 -3.36
C MET A 13 3.70 -9.58 -4.82
N PRO A 14 3.70 -10.86 -5.22
CA PRO A 14 3.28 -11.25 -6.57
C PRO A 14 1.83 -10.87 -6.92
N ASP A 15 0.97 -10.75 -5.92
CA ASP A 15 -0.47 -10.51 -6.04
C ASP A 15 -0.91 -9.10 -5.60
N HIS A 16 -0.22 -8.46 -4.65
CA HIS A 16 -0.56 -7.11 -4.17
C HIS A 16 0.65 -6.28 -3.69
N ILE A 17 0.44 -4.98 -3.50
CA ILE A 17 1.47 -4.03 -3.04
C ILE A 17 0.95 -3.28 -1.81
N HIS A 18 1.75 -3.23 -0.75
CA HIS A 18 1.53 -2.38 0.43
C HIS A 18 2.48 -1.19 0.40
N LEU A 19 1.93 0.02 0.52
CA LEU A 19 2.69 1.27 0.55
C LEU A 19 2.33 2.06 1.80
N PHE A 20 3.32 2.50 2.56
CA PHE A 20 3.15 3.52 3.58
C PHE A 20 3.45 4.87 2.93
N ILE A 21 2.49 5.76 2.95
CA ILE A 21 2.60 7.05 2.26
C ILE A 21 2.21 8.18 3.20
N TYR A 22 2.95 9.27 3.10
CA TYR A 22 2.60 10.54 3.68
C TYR A 22 2.13 11.45 2.56
N LEU A 23 0.85 11.83 2.59
CA LEU A 23 0.30 12.85 1.72
C LEU A 23 0.07 14.11 2.56
N PRO A 24 0.81 15.20 2.32
CA PRO A 24 0.50 16.47 2.95
C PRO A 24 -0.89 16.94 2.51
N VAL A 25 -1.57 17.72 3.35
CA VAL A 25 -2.85 18.36 3.03
C VAL A 25 -2.62 19.32 1.88
N THR A 26 -2.77 18.80 0.67
CA THR A 26 -2.53 19.47 -0.61
C THR A 26 -3.73 19.20 -1.51
N GLU A 27 -3.74 19.81 -2.69
CA GLU A 27 -4.80 19.59 -3.70
C GLU A 27 -4.81 18.16 -4.28
N VAL A 28 -3.83 17.31 -3.94
CA VAL A 28 -3.74 15.93 -4.44
C VAL A 28 -4.42 14.98 -3.48
N THR A 29 -5.56 14.43 -3.90
CA THR A 29 -6.25 13.38 -3.15
C THR A 29 -5.53 12.04 -3.28
N LEU A 30 -5.69 11.17 -2.28
CA LEU A 30 -5.17 9.80 -2.29
C LEU A 30 -5.59 9.03 -3.55
N GLU A 31 -6.86 9.12 -3.93
CA GLU A 31 -7.39 8.48 -5.13
C GLU A 31 -6.66 8.96 -6.40
N ARG A 32 -6.45 10.27 -6.53
CA ARG A 32 -5.73 10.84 -7.68
C ARG A 32 -4.29 10.34 -7.72
N TRP A 33 -3.62 10.28 -6.57
CA TRP A 33 -2.27 9.77 -6.47
C TRP A 33 -2.17 8.28 -6.85
N ILE A 34 -3.06 7.43 -6.34
CA ILE A 34 -3.12 5.99 -6.66
C ILE A 34 -3.40 5.79 -8.16
N ARG A 35 -4.30 6.58 -8.75
CA ARG A 35 -4.59 6.52 -10.19
C ARG A 35 -3.35 6.84 -11.03
N MET A 36 -2.58 7.85 -10.64
CA MET A 36 -1.32 8.18 -11.30
C MET A 36 -0.29 7.05 -11.17
N LEU A 37 -0.14 6.51 -9.95
CA LEU A 37 0.78 5.41 -9.68
C LEU A 37 0.46 4.17 -10.53
N ARG A 38 -0.80 3.71 -10.52
CA ARG A 38 -1.26 2.57 -11.33
C ARG A 38 -1.04 2.77 -12.82
N THR A 39 -1.17 4.01 -13.30
CA THR A 39 -0.94 4.36 -14.71
C THR A 39 0.53 4.22 -15.07
N VAL A 40 1.44 4.76 -14.25
CA VAL A 40 2.88 4.68 -14.49
C VAL A 40 3.35 3.23 -14.42
N LEU A 41 3.03 2.53 -13.34
CA LEU A 41 3.42 1.13 -13.17
C LEU A 41 2.77 0.22 -14.23
N GLY A 42 1.51 0.47 -14.61
CA GLY A 42 0.84 -0.29 -15.67
C GLY A 42 1.52 -0.14 -17.05
N LYS A 43 2.09 1.02 -17.36
CA LYS A 43 2.88 1.22 -18.59
C LYS A 43 4.17 0.41 -18.56
N GLU A 44 4.87 0.38 -17.44
CA GLU A 44 6.09 -0.41 -17.30
C GLU A 44 5.80 -1.92 -17.30
N LEU A 45 4.74 -2.37 -16.63
CA LEU A 45 4.31 -3.77 -16.67
C LEU A 45 3.98 -4.24 -18.09
N LEU A 46 3.31 -3.39 -18.89
CA LEU A 46 3.05 -3.68 -20.30
C LEU A 46 4.35 -3.78 -21.12
N ARG A 47 5.32 -2.89 -20.87
CA ARG A 47 6.64 -2.95 -21.53
C ARG A 47 7.41 -4.22 -21.19
N LEU A 48 7.24 -4.73 -19.97
CA LEU A 48 7.81 -6.00 -19.50
C LEU A 48 7.03 -7.23 -19.99
N GLY A 49 5.93 -7.05 -20.74
CA GLY A 49 5.13 -8.14 -21.29
C GLY A 49 4.16 -8.79 -20.29
N ALA A 50 3.87 -8.14 -19.15
CA ALA A 50 2.85 -8.62 -18.23
C ALA A 50 1.47 -8.62 -18.88
N GLN A 51 0.63 -9.61 -18.55
CA GLN A 51 -0.73 -9.69 -19.07
C GLN A 51 -1.68 -8.80 -18.26
N LYS A 52 -2.73 -8.31 -18.92
CA LYS A 52 -3.81 -7.53 -18.29
C LYS A 52 -4.92 -8.45 -17.78
N PRO A 53 -5.71 -8.02 -16.78
CA PRO A 53 -5.61 -6.73 -16.06
C PRO A 53 -4.48 -6.72 -15.02
N HIS A 54 -3.74 -5.61 -14.91
CA HIS A 54 -2.62 -5.47 -13.95
C HIS A 54 -3.05 -5.11 -12.53
N TRP A 55 -4.25 -4.56 -12.36
CA TRP A 55 -4.73 -4.04 -11.08
C TRP A 55 -6.15 -4.50 -10.82
N GLN A 56 -6.44 -4.87 -9.57
CA GLN A 56 -7.81 -5.05 -9.09
C GLN A 56 -8.54 -3.70 -9.02
N GLU A 57 -9.86 -3.74 -9.22
CA GLU A 57 -10.72 -2.58 -9.01
C GLU A 57 -10.71 -2.14 -7.54
N GLY A 58 -10.69 -0.82 -7.32
CA GLY A 58 -10.58 -0.23 -5.97
C GLY A 58 -9.19 -0.39 -5.34
N PHE A 59 -9.02 0.17 -4.15
CA PHE A 59 -7.82 0.01 -3.31
C PHE A 59 -8.25 0.01 -1.84
N PHE A 60 -7.41 -0.55 -0.98
CA PHE A 60 -7.57 -0.44 0.46
C PHE A 60 -6.64 0.64 1.00
N ASP A 61 -7.17 1.57 1.78
CA ASP A 61 -6.40 2.55 2.52
C ASP A 61 -6.77 2.54 4.01
N HIS A 62 -5.78 2.83 4.85
CA HIS A 62 -5.96 2.97 6.28
C HIS A 62 -5.10 4.12 6.78
N VAL A 63 -5.73 5.11 7.38
CA VAL A 63 -5.03 6.27 7.97
C VAL A 63 -4.47 5.85 9.33
N LEU A 64 -3.14 5.89 9.45
CA LEU A 64 -2.47 5.69 10.73
C LEU A 64 -2.73 6.90 11.64
N ARG A 65 -3.44 6.66 12.75
CA ARG A 65 -3.63 7.67 13.80
C ARG A 65 -2.49 7.57 14.81
N SER A 66 -2.21 8.65 15.54
CA SER A 66 -1.07 8.75 16.47
C SER A 66 -1.01 7.65 17.55
N SER A 67 -2.14 7.03 17.90
CA SER A 67 -2.20 5.89 18.82
C SER A 67 -1.86 4.54 18.17
N GLU A 68 -1.96 4.43 16.84
CA GLU A 68 -1.43 3.28 16.09
C GLU A 68 0.04 3.58 15.77
N SER A 69 0.98 2.84 16.36
CA SER A 69 2.39 3.07 16.07
C SER A 69 2.70 2.64 14.63
N TYR A 70 3.29 3.54 13.83
CA TYR A 70 3.82 3.23 12.49
C TYR A 70 4.69 1.96 12.51
N SER A 71 5.52 1.82 13.54
CA SER A 71 6.40 0.65 13.73
C SER A 71 5.63 -0.64 14.00
N GLU A 72 4.54 -0.58 14.76
CA GLU A 72 3.69 -1.76 15.04
C GLU A 72 2.94 -2.21 13.78
N LYS A 73 2.37 -1.27 13.02
CA LYS A 73 1.70 -1.57 11.76
C LYS A 73 2.68 -2.11 10.72
N TRP A 74 3.89 -1.55 10.69
CA TRP A 74 4.96 -2.07 9.84
C TRP A 74 5.33 -3.50 10.23
N GLU A 75 5.52 -3.79 11.52
CA GLU A 75 5.84 -5.15 11.98
C GLU A 75 4.73 -6.13 11.60
N TYR A 76 3.45 -5.74 11.70
CA TYR A 76 2.33 -6.57 11.23
C TYR A 76 2.40 -6.87 9.72
N VAL A 77 2.52 -5.85 8.87
CA VAL A 77 2.63 -6.02 7.40
C VAL A 77 3.85 -6.89 7.06
N ARG A 78 4.94 -6.69 7.79
CA ARG A 78 6.19 -7.42 7.64
C ARG A 78 6.04 -8.87 8.14
N LEU A 79 5.25 -9.18 9.16
CA LEU A 79 5.06 -10.55 9.63
C LEU A 79 4.03 -11.32 8.79
N ASN A 80 3.01 -10.64 8.26
CA ASN A 80 1.97 -11.26 7.44
C ASN A 80 2.35 -11.46 5.95
N ARG A 81 3.65 -11.36 5.61
CA ARG A 81 4.18 -11.48 4.24
C ARG A 81 4.22 -12.92 3.70
N ALA A 82 3.70 -13.89 4.43
CA ALA A 82 3.74 -15.30 4.05
C ALA A 82 2.32 -15.76 3.70
N PRO A 83 2.11 -16.46 2.57
CA PRO A 83 0.84 -17.09 2.29
C PRO A 83 0.58 -18.14 3.38
N LEU A 84 -0.43 -17.88 4.22
CA LEU A 84 -1.14 -18.84 5.06
C LEU A 84 -0.32 -20.06 5.48
N CYS A 85 0.64 -19.88 6.38
CA CYS A 85 0.96 -20.95 7.32
C CYS A 85 -0.08 -20.87 8.44
N GLU A 86 -0.78 -21.98 8.65
CA GLU A 86 -1.97 -22.15 9.46
C GLU A 86 -2.06 -21.26 10.71
N LYS A 87 -3.09 -20.40 10.70
CA LYS A 87 -3.60 -19.56 11.81
C LYS A 87 -2.67 -18.42 12.27
N PRO A 88 -3.01 -17.15 11.97
CA PRO A 88 -2.58 -16.07 12.83
C PRO A 88 -3.35 -16.22 14.16
N GLU A 89 -2.70 -16.80 15.15
CA GLU A 89 -3.25 -16.81 16.50
C GLU A 89 -3.34 -15.37 17.00
N GLY A 90 -4.58 -14.89 17.07
CA GLY A 90 -5.07 -13.89 18.02
C GLY A 90 -4.35 -12.55 18.03
N LEU A 91 -4.80 -11.63 17.17
CA LEU A 91 -4.95 -10.24 17.60
C LEU A 91 -6.25 -9.67 17.03
N ASP A 92 -7.30 -9.82 17.83
CA ASP A 92 -8.50 -9.00 17.73
C ASP A 92 -8.12 -7.56 18.07
N VAL A 93 -7.96 -6.72 17.03
CA VAL A 93 -7.86 -5.26 17.20
C VAL A 93 -9.24 -4.63 17.02
N SER A 94 -10.21 -5.11 17.79
CA SER A 94 -11.39 -4.33 18.16
C SER A 94 -11.01 -3.35 19.26
N LYS A 95 -10.73 -2.10 18.86
CA LYS A 95 -11.15 -0.87 19.57
C LYS A 95 -10.83 0.38 18.77
#